data_AF-A0A1V3IIK0-F1
#
_entry.id   AF-A0A1V3IIK0-F1
#
_cell.length_a   1.000
_cell.length_b   1.000
_cell.length_c   1.000
_cell.angle_alpha   90.00
_cell.angle_beta   90.00
_cell.angle_gamma   90.00
#
_symmetry.space_group_name_H-M   'P 1'
#
loop_
_entity.id
_entity.type
_entity.pdbx_description
1 polymer ?
#
loop_
_entity_poly.entity_id
_entity_poly.type
_entity_poly.pdbx_seq_one_letter_code
_entity_poly.pdbx_strand_id
1 'polypeptide(L)' 'MFFQTWSDFFDMGGYGFYVWLSYGISLVSIVALIIQSFKQRKTILQNVLRETQREARLQQANNKGNTL' A
#
# COMPACT_ATOMS: atom_id res chain seq x y z
N MET A 1 -37.67 3.85 26.29
CA MET A 1 -36.85 2.98 25.43
C MET A 1 -35.84 3.88 24.73
N PHE A 2 -34.54 3.75 25.03
CA PHE A 2 -33.57 4.84 24.88
C PHE A 2 -32.97 5.00 23.46
N PHE A 3 -33.16 4.01 22.57
CA PHE A 3 -32.78 4.09 21.16
C PHE A 3 -33.78 3.26 20.37
N GLN A 4 -34.65 3.90 19.58
CA GLN A 4 -35.74 3.20 18.89
C GLN A 4 -35.48 2.98 17.40
N THR A 5 -34.42 3.59 16.85
CA THR A 5 -34.17 3.56 15.41
C THR A 5 -32.68 3.52 15.10
N TRP A 6 -32.30 2.91 13.97
CA TRP A 6 -30.93 2.97 13.43
C TRP A 6 -30.41 4.41 13.32
N SER A 7 -31.30 5.38 13.04
CA SER A 7 -30.95 6.80 13.00
C SER A 7 -30.43 7.37 14.32
N ASP A 8 -30.99 6.95 15.48
CA ASP A 8 -30.50 7.40 16.81
C ASP A 8 -29.11 6.85 17.14
N PHE A 9 -28.70 5.77 16.46
CA PHE A 9 -27.39 5.15 16.62
C PHE A 9 -26.30 5.93 15.86
N PHE A 10 -26.64 6.45 14.68
CA PHE A 10 -25.78 7.38 13.93
C PHE A 10 -25.83 8.79 14.49
N ASP A 11 -26.95 9.14 15.13
CA ASP A 11 -27.22 10.48 15.65
C ASP A 11 -27.51 10.43 17.15
N MET A 12 -26.57 9.84 17.92
CA MET A 12 -26.59 9.81 19.39
C MET A 12 -26.43 11.23 19.96
N GLY A 13 -27.46 12.07 19.81
CA GLY A 13 -27.48 13.46 20.30
C GLY A 13 -26.36 14.35 19.74
N GLY A 14 -25.97 14.14 18.48
CA GLY A 14 -24.93 14.94 17.80
C GLY A 14 -23.50 14.41 17.86
N TYR A 15 -23.23 13.32 18.58
CA TYR A 15 -21.87 12.76 18.71
C TYR A 15 -21.52 11.65 17.71
N GLY A 16 -22.50 11.00 17.08
CA GLY A 16 -22.24 9.86 16.19
C GLY A 16 -21.45 10.24 14.93
N PHE A 17 -21.57 11.49 14.47
CA PHE A 17 -20.75 12.02 13.37
C PHE A 17 -19.24 11.96 13.69
N TYR A 18 -18.84 12.36 14.91
CA TYR A 18 -17.43 12.35 15.33
C TYR A 18 -16.87 10.93 15.42
N VAL A 19 -17.69 10.00 15.91
CA VAL A 19 -17.32 8.58 16.01
C VAL A 19 -17.07 8.03 14.62
N TRP A 20 -18.03 8.17 13.70
CA TRP A 20 -17.90 7.70 12.32
C TRP A 20 -16.74 8.33 11.57
N LEU A 21 -16.43 9.61 11.81
CA LEU A 21 -15.30 10.30 11.20
C LEU A 21 -13.96 9.74 11.73
N SER A 22 -13.87 9.44 13.03
CA SER A 22 -12.71 8.77 13.62
C SER A 22 -12.50 7.36 13.07
N TYR A 23 -13.57 6.56 12.98
CA TYR A 23 -13.53 5.24 12.35
C TYR A 23 -13.16 5.33 10.86
N GLY A 24 -13.68 6.33 10.15
CA GLY A 24 -13.36 6.60 8.76
C GLY A 24 -11.88 6.92 8.55
N ILE A 25 -11.31 7.82 9.36
CA ILE A 25 -9.88 8.17 9.32
C ILE A 25 -9.01 6.95 9.64
N SER A 26 -9.39 6.16 10.64
CA SER A 26 -8.68 4.93 10.98
C SER A 26 -8.70 3.92 9.84
N LEU A 27 -9.86 3.70 9.22
CA LEU A 27 -10.01 2.79 8.08
C LEU A 27 -9.21 3.27 6.86
N VAL A 28 -9.24 4.58 6.57
CA VAL A 28 -8.40 5.18 5.51
C VAL A 28 -6.91 4.97 5.80
N SER A 29 -6.48 5.12 7.05
CA SER A 29 -5.08 4.90 7.45
C SER A 29 -4.66 3.45 7.23
N ILE A 30 -5.51 2.49 7.61
CA ILE A 30 -5.26 1.07 7.37
C ILE A 30 -5.17 0.78 5.87
N VAL A 31 -6.11 1.28 5.07
CA VAL A 31 -6.11 1.11 3.60
C VAL A 31 -4.86 1.72 2.98
N ALA A 32 -4.44 2.90 3.43
CA ALA A 32 -3.21 3.53 2.96
C ALA A 32 -1.96 2.67 3.25
N LEU A 33 -1.86 2.12 4.46
CA LEU A 33 -0.77 1.20 4.84
C LEU A 33 -0.78 -0.08 4.00
N ILE A 34 -1.96 -0.65 3.73
CA ILE A 34 -2.11 -1.82 2.88
C ILE A 34 -1.60 -1.52 1.46
N ILE A 35 -2.04 -0.41 0.85
CA ILE A 35 -1.59 0.02 -0.48
C ILE A 35 -0.08 0.25 -0.49
N GLN A 36 0.46 0.87 0.56
CA GLN A 36 1.89 1.12 0.70
C GLN A 36 2.68 -0.20 0.79
N SER A 37 2.20 -1.17 1.55
CA SER A 37 2.79 -2.50 1.68
C SER A 37 2.82 -3.25 0.35
N PHE A 38 1.73 -3.19 -0.42
CA PHE A 38 1.67 -3.76 -1.77
C PHE A 38 2.65 -3.07 -2.73
N LYS A 39 2.77 -1.74 -2.66
CA LYS A 39 3.73 -0.97 -3.48
C LYS A 39 5.18 -1.31 -3.14
N GLN A 40 5.53 -1.40 -1.86
CA GLN A 40 6.89 -1.73 -1.42
C GLN A 40 7.35 -3.09 -1.93
N ARG A 41 6.49 -4.11 -1.89
CA ARG A 41 6.81 -5.44 -2.45
C ARG A 41 7.17 -5.37 -3.94
N LYS A 42 6.46 -4.55 -4.72
CA LYS A 42 6.73 -4.38 -6.16
C LYS A 42 8.02 -3.61 -6.41
N THR A 43 8.32 -2.59 -5.60
CA THR A 43 9.54 -1.79 -5.74
C THR A 43 10.80 -2.60 -5.49
N ILE A 44 10.81 -3.48 -4.47
CA ILE A 44 11.99 -4.32 -4.16
C ILE A 44 12.30 -5.26 -5.35
N LEU A 45 11.26 -5.92 -5.89
CA LEU A 45 11.44 -6.82 -7.04
C LEU A 45 11.93 -6.10 -8.29
N GLN A 46 11.42 -4.89 -8.55
CA GLN A 46 11.85 -4.11 -9.72
C GLN A 46 13.30 -3.61 -9.60
N ASN A 47 13.76 -3.28 -8.40
CA ASN A 47 15.14 -2.89 -8.18
C ASN A 47 16.10 -4.05 -8.43
N VAL A 48 15.78 -5.24 -7.91
CA VAL A 48 16.59 -6.45 -8.14
C VAL A 48 16.68 -6.80 -9.63
N LEU A 49 15.55 -6.81 -10.34
CA LEU A 49 15.51 -7.11 -11.78
C LEU A 49 16.34 -6.13 -12.64
N ARG A 50 16.38 -4.85 -12.24
CA ARG A 50 17.18 -3.82 -12.94
C ARG A 50 18.68 -4.03 -12.75
N GLU A 51 19.10 -4.46 -11.57
CA GLU A 51 20.51 -4.78 -11.29
C GLU A 51 20.93 -6.05 -12.05
N THR A 52 20.12 -7.10 -12.03
CA THR A 52 20.42 -8.35 -12.76
C THR A 52 20.53 -8.13 -14.27
N GLN A 53 19.67 -7.29 -14.86
CA GLN A 53 19.76 -6.97 -16.30
C GLN A 53 21.03 -6.20 -16.66
N ARG A 54 21.55 -5.36 -15.77
CA ARG A 54 22.82 -4.63 -16.01
C ARG A 54 24.00 -5.58 -15.94
N GLU A 55 24.04 -6.46 -14.95
CA GLU A 55 25.09 -7.47 -14.82
C GLU A 55 25.09 -8.44 -16.00
N ALA A 56 23.93 -8.91 -16.46
CA ALA A 56 23.81 -9.79 -17.62
C ALA A 56 24.37 -9.16 -18.91
N ARG A 57 24.18 -7.84 -19.10
CA ARG A 57 24.73 -7.11 -20.26
C ARG A 57 26.25 -6.99 -20.19
N LEU A 58 26.79 -6.72 -19.00
CA LEU A 58 28.24 -6.65 -18.79
C LEU A 58 28.91 -8.01 -19.00
N GLN A 59 28.30 -9.10 -18.53
CA GLN A 59 28.82 -10.45 -18.77
C GLN A 59 28.80 -10.85 -20.25
N GLN A 60 27.77 -10.47 -20.99
CA GLN A 60 27.70 -10.71 -22.44
C GLN A 60 28.75 -9.90 -23.22
N ALA A 61 29.01 -8.66 -22.80
CA ALA A 61 30.08 -7.84 -23.39
C ALA A 61 31.47 -8.42 -23.07
N ASN A 62 31.69 -8.91 -21.85
CA ASN A 62 32.97 -9.49 -21.44
C ASN A 62 33.27 -10.84 -22.13
N ASN A 63 32.26 -11.70 -22.30
CA ASN A 63 32.41 -12.96 -23.05
C ASN A 63 32.66 -12.75 -24.55
N LYS A 64 32.15 -11.67 -25.15
CA LYS A 64 32.43 -11.32 -26.56
C LYS A 64 33.80 -10.67 -26.76
N GLY A 65 34.35 -10.01 -25.74
CA GLY A 65 35.71 -9.43 -25.77
C GLY A 65 36.82 -10.47 -25.60
N ASN A 66 36.53 -11.60 -24.93
CA ASN A 66 37.49 -12.67 -24.68
C ASN A 66 37.55 -13.75 -25.78
N THR A 67 36.87 -13.53 -26.92
CA THR A 67 36.78 -14.48 -28.05
C THR A 67 37.34 -13.94 -29.38
N LEU A 68 38.06 -12.82 -29.35
CA LEU A 68 38.83 -12.25 -30.47
C LEU A 68 40.33 -12.26 -30.14
#